data_AF-A0A956AGM5-F1
#
_entry.id   AF-A0A956AGM5-F1
#
_cell.length_a   1.000
_cell.length_b   1.000
_cell.length_c   1.000
_cell.angle_alpha   90.00
_cell.angle_beta   90.00
_cell.angle_gamma   90.00
#
_symmetry.space_group_name_H-M   'P 1'
#
loop_
_entity.id
_entity.type
_entity.pdbx_description
1 polymer ?
#
loop_
_entity_poly.entity_id
_entity_poly.type
_entity_poly.pdbx_seq_one_letter_code
_entity_poly.pdbx_strand_id
1 'polypeptide(L)'
;PDADGYRLVSAGADAAQCGAARTGCEVFARGAFAPAGVCAMGDVCPEPPEVTGNVFVQPYTDCRDPLPGEPAGAGPGGQVCTPVIVSGCTEPDRRYGDYAACADVLTQRPYGVVAAPAPAGDDDPRLQDAAWLAESDWVKAQAESCACGCCHTTSMTRGGASGWDTEAGPLWIDTVPDSGLAMLAGLAPSESFGAVDALANNGFDRHVTGMPTTDVERMQRFLLGEHARRGLTAEDAARVPPFGGPLHLQRLYEPTACVEGVGVGPDGTLIWTGGAARYVYVLEADAENPGVPPNLDVPEKTRWLIDVPSDARGLACGMAYGEVPEGARQRVPADDVAPALTPGETYYLYVLRDVGLPITRCLFTYEGP
;
A
#
# COMPACT_ATOMS: atom_id res chain seq x y z
N PRO A 1 -31.75 -12.04 -15.33
CA PRO A 1 -30.81 -11.46 -14.34
C PRO A 1 -31.30 -11.86 -12.96
N ASP A 2 -30.92 -13.07 -12.53
CA ASP A 2 -31.48 -13.68 -11.33
C ASP A 2 -30.77 -13.12 -10.10
N ALA A 3 -31.57 -12.92 -9.05
CA ALA A 3 -31.19 -12.31 -7.77
C ALA A 3 -30.32 -13.23 -6.87
N ASP A 4 -29.71 -14.26 -7.45
CA ASP A 4 -28.99 -15.31 -6.75
C ASP A 4 -27.49 -15.14 -7.01
N GLY A 5 -26.73 -14.83 -5.96
CA GLY A 5 -25.27 -14.71 -6.04
C GLY A 5 -24.60 -15.94 -6.64
N TYR A 6 -23.38 -15.78 -7.16
CA TYR A 6 -22.61 -16.88 -7.73
C TYR A 6 -21.79 -17.60 -6.64
N ARG A 7 -21.75 -18.93 -6.70
CA ARG A 7 -20.88 -19.76 -5.83
C ARG A 7 -19.59 -20.09 -6.58
N LEU A 8 -18.47 -19.57 -6.11
CA LEU A 8 -17.14 -19.99 -6.55
C LEU A 8 -16.68 -21.19 -5.71
N VAL A 9 -16.23 -22.25 -6.36
CA VAL A 9 -15.68 -23.44 -5.68
C VAL A 9 -14.20 -23.52 -6.03
N SER A 10 -13.33 -23.28 -5.05
CA SER A 10 -11.91 -23.58 -5.14
C SER A 10 -11.69 -25.01 -4.68
N ALA A 11 -11.39 -25.92 -5.60
CA ALA A 11 -11.11 -27.32 -5.30
C ALA A 11 -9.60 -27.55 -5.19
N GLY A 12 -9.17 -28.24 -4.14
CA GLY A 12 -7.76 -28.56 -3.90
C GLY A 12 -7.61 -29.52 -2.72
N ALA A 13 -6.45 -30.16 -2.62
CA ALA A 13 -6.09 -31.06 -1.52
C ALA A 13 -5.03 -30.47 -0.57
N ASP A 14 -4.56 -29.26 -0.85
CA ASP A 14 -3.52 -28.57 -0.08
C ASP A 14 -4.14 -27.56 0.88
N ALA A 15 -4.03 -27.82 2.19
CA ALA A 15 -4.55 -26.95 3.24
C ALA A 15 -3.87 -25.57 3.25
N ALA A 16 -2.64 -25.44 2.75
CA ALA A 16 -1.93 -24.16 2.69
C ALA A 16 -2.61 -23.15 1.74
N GLN A 17 -3.38 -23.63 0.76
CA GLN A 17 -4.08 -22.78 -0.21
C GLN A 17 -5.42 -22.23 0.30
N CYS A 18 -5.95 -22.77 1.40
CA CYS A 18 -7.24 -22.37 1.96
C CYS A 18 -7.26 -20.88 2.34
N GLY A 19 -6.16 -20.37 2.89
CA GLY A 19 -6.05 -18.95 3.22
C GLY A 19 -6.08 -18.05 1.96
N ALA A 20 -5.42 -18.46 0.87
CA ALA A 20 -5.46 -17.71 -0.39
C ALA A 20 -6.87 -17.68 -1.00
N ALA A 21 -7.57 -18.82 -0.98
CA ALA A 21 -8.96 -18.93 -1.44
C ALA A 21 -9.91 -18.06 -0.60
N ARG A 22 -9.72 -18.05 0.72
CA ARG A 22 -10.46 -17.18 1.64
C ARG A 22 -10.22 -15.71 1.33
N THR A 23 -8.96 -15.26 1.24
CA THR A 23 -8.61 -13.87 0.88
C THR A 23 -9.20 -13.50 -0.48
N GLY A 24 -9.09 -14.38 -1.48
CA GLY A 24 -9.72 -14.22 -2.79
C GLY A 24 -11.22 -13.93 -2.70
N CYS A 25 -11.93 -14.74 -1.91
CA CYS A 25 -13.37 -14.63 -1.73
C CYS A 25 -13.77 -13.38 -0.94
N GLU A 26 -13.21 -13.20 0.25
CA GLU A 26 -13.66 -12.17 1.20
C GLU A 26 -13.15 -10.78 0.83
N VAL A 27 -11.89 -10.66 0.39
CA VAL A 27 -11.24 -9.36 0.14
C VAL A 27 -11.49 -8.88 -1.28
N PHE A 28 -11.29 -9.74 -2.27
CA PHE A 28 -11.34 -9.33 -3.68
C PHE A 28 -12.74 -9.49 -4.30
N ALA A 29 -13.41 -10.60 -4.03
CA ALA A 29 -14.75 -10.87 -4.56
C ALA A 29 -15.89 -10.33 -3.66
N ARG A 30 -15.58 -9.83 -2.46
CA ARG A 30 -16.55 -9.34 -1.46
C ARG A 30 -17.64 -10.38 -1.10
N GLY A 31 -17.26 -11.66 -1.11
CA GLY A 31 -18.13 -12.78 -0.76
C GLY A 31 -17.94 -13.26 0.68
N ALA A 32 -18.57 -14.38 1.02
CA ALA A 32 -18.36 -15.10 2.26
C ALA A 32 -17.65 -16.43 1.98
N PHE A 33 -16.56 -16.72 2.69
CA PHE A 33 -15.83 -17.97 2.54
C PHE A 33 -16.44 -19.05 3.44
N ALA A 34 -16.82 -20.19 2.84
CA ALA A 34 -17.32 -21.36 3.56
C ALA A 34 -16.29 -22.50 3.46
N PRO A 35 -15.48 -22.77 4.49
CA PRO A 35 -14.47 -23.82 4.44
C PRO A 35 -15.11 -25.22 4.30
N ALA A 36 -14.47 -26.09 3.53
CA ALA A 36 -14.87 -27.49 3.36
C ALA A 36 -13.64 -28.38 3.11
N GLY A 37 -13.76 -29.69 3.34
CA GLY A 37 -12.68 -30.66 3.11
C GLY A 37 -11.42 -30.31 3.90
N VAL A 38 -10.25 -30.31 3.25
CA VAL A 38 -8.96 -29.97 3.88
C VAL A 38 -8.93 -28.58 4.53
N CYS A 39 -9.75 -27.63 4.05
CA CYS A 39 -9.87 -26.31 4.65
C CYS A 39 -10.71 -26.28 5.93
N ALA A 40 -11.52 -27.32 6.18
CA ALA A 40 -12.30 -27.48 7.41
C ALA A 40 -11.59 -28.39 8.43
N MET A 41 -10.49 -29.05 8.03
CA MET A 41 -9.77 -30.05 8.84
C MET A 41 -8.41 -29.56 9.37
N GLY A 42 -8.01 -28.32 9.05
CA GLY A 42 -6.62 -27.86 9.18
C GLY A 42 -6.06 -27.91 10.61
N ASP A 43 -4.76 -28.22 10.70
CA ASP A 43 -3.95 -27.96 11.89
C ASP A 43 -4.12 -26.50 12.31
N VAL A 44 -4.22 -26.24 13.63
CA VAL A 44 -4.45 -24.89 14.16
C VAL A 44 -3.30 -23.95 13.79
N CYS A 45 -2.09 -24.48 13.60
CA CYS A 45 -0.89 -23.75 13.20
C CYS A 45 -0.06 -24.54 12.18
N PRO A 46 -0.44 -24.54 10.89
CA PRO A 46 0.33 -25.24 9.87
C PRO A 46 1.68 -24.55 9.67
N GLU A 47 2.71 -25.34 9.39
CA GLU A 47 4.02 -24.85 8.99
C GLU A 47 3.88 -23.92 7.76
N PRO A 48 4.45 -22.70 7.80
CA PRO A 48 4.37 -21.73 6.72
C PRO A 48 4.88 -22.29 5.38
N PRO A 49 4.25 -22.07 4.23
CA PRO A 49 4.87 -22.46 2.96
C PRO A 49 6.16 -21.65 2.71
N GLU A 50 6.99 -22.10 1.77
CA GLU A 50 8.07 -21.26 1.23
C GLU A 50 7.49 -19.95 0.64
N VAL A 51 8.33 -18.92 0.57
CA VAL A 51 7.92 -17.62 0.01
C VAL A 51 7.60 -17.78 -1.47
N THR A 52 6.34 -17.60 -1.84
CA THR A 52 5.89 -17.63 -3.24
C THR A 52 5.22 -16.31 -3.62
N GLY A 53 5.59 -15.75 -4.77
CA GLY A 53 4.98 -14.53 -5.33
C GLY A 53 5.73 -13.24 -4.99
N ASN A 54 5.13 -12.10 -5.34
CA ASN A 54 5.67 -10.77 -5.03
C ASN A 54 5.26 -10.39 -3.61
N VAL A 55 6.24 -10.33 -2.70
CA VAL A 55 6.06 -9.89 -1.31
C VAL A 55 6.37 -8.40 -1.21
N PHE A 56 5.57 -7.67 -0.43
CA PHE A 56 5.80 -6.25 -0.13
C PHE A 56 7.19 -6.05 0.48
N VAL A 57 8.05 -5.33 -0.23
CA VAL A 57 9.34 -4.84 0.29
C VAL A 57 9.08 -3.61 1.14
N GLN A 58 9.43 -3.71 2.43
CA GLN A 58 9.27 -2.62 3.40
C GLN A 58 10.05 -1.37 2.98
N PRO A 59 9.56 -0.15 3.27
CA PRO A 59 10.24 1.07 2.86
C PRO A 59 11.63 1.19 3.47
N TYR A 60 12.56 1.71 2.69
CA TYR A 60 13.90 2.06 3.12
C TYR A 60 14.37 3.32 2.37
N THR A 61 15.50 3.89 2.77
CA THR A 61 16.13 5.01 2.05
C THR A 61 17.32 4.48 1.27
N ASP A 62 17.35 4.73 -0.03
CA ASP A 62 18.49 4.42 -0.91
C ASP A 62 19.28 5.71 -1.15
N CYS A 63 20.55 5.72 -0.78
CA CYS A 63 21.46 6.86 -0.96
C CYS A 63 22.54 6.50 -1.96
N ARG A 64 22.57 7.21 -3.09
CA ARG A 64 23.52 6.98 -4.18
C ARG A 64 24.29 8.26 -4.50
N ASP A 65 25.48 8.10 -5.08
CA ASP A 65 26.22 9.25 -5.61
C ASP A 65 25.44 9.88 -6.77
N PRO A 66 25.50 11.22 -6.95
CA PRO A 66 24.85 11.88 -8.08
C PRO A 66 25.42 11.37 -9.41
N LEU A 67 24.59 11.32 -10.44
CA LEU A 67 25.02 10.96 -11.79
C LEU A 67 26.09 11.95 -12.32
N PRO A 68 26.96 11.52 -13.24
CA PRO A 68 28.00 12.39 -13.80
C PRO A 68 27.43 13.69 -14.40
N GLY A 69 27.87 14.83 -13.87
CA GLY A 69 27.44 16.16 -14.33
C GLY A 69 26.33 16.78 -13.48
N GLU A 70 25.71 16.03 -12.59
CA GLU A 70 24.73 16.56 -11.64
C GLU A 70 25.40 17.19 -10.41
N PRO A 71 24.73 18.17 -9.76
CA PRO A 71 25.19 18.68 -8.47
C PRO A 71 25.12 17.61 -7.37
N ALA A 72 25.91 17.82 -6.31
CA ALA A 72 25.80 17.04 -5.08
C ALA A 72 24.37 17.08 -4.53
N GLY A 73 23.91 15.94 -4.01
CA GLY A 73 22.64 15.83 -3.30
C GLY A 73 22.69 16.38 -1.88
N ALA A 74 21.53 16.38 -1.23
CA ALA A 74 21.34 16.87 0.13
C ALA A 74 21.71 15.84 1.22
N GLY A 75 21.97 14.59 0.81
CA GLY A 75 22.32 13.49 1.70
C GLY A 75 23.77 13.50 2.19
N PRO A 76 24.15 12.52 3.04
CA PRO A 76 25.49 12.37 3.56
C PRO A 76 26.54 12.30 2.44
N GLY A 77 27.63 13.07 2.57
CA GLY A 77 28.69 13.08 1.56
C GLY A 77 28.29 13.65 0.19
N GLY A 78 27.14 14.34 0.08
CA GLY A 78 26.63 14.84 -1.18
C GLY A 78 25.87 13.80 -2.01
N GLN A 79 25.42 12.71 -1.37
CA GLN A 79 24.58 11.69 -1.99
C GLN A 79 23.14 12.16 -2.18
N VAL A 80 22.44 11.54 -3.12
CA VAL A 80 20.99 11.69 -3.33
C VAL A 80 20.30 10.55 -2.59
N CYS A 81 19.54 10.90 -1.56
CA CYS A 81 18.81 9.93 -0.73
C CYS A 81 17.32 9.93 -1.10
N THR A 82 16.82 8.78 -1.53
CA THR A 82 15.45 8.63 -2.04
C THR A 82 14.69 7.58 -1.21
N PRO A 83 13.52 7.90 -0.66
CA PRO A 83 12.64 6.92 -0.05
C PRO A 83 12.15 5.91 -1.09
N VAL A 84 12.47 4.63 -0.90
CA VAL A 84 12.01 3.53 -1.75
C VAL A 84 10.61 3.09 -1.31
N ILE A 85 9.62 3.89 -1.69
CA ILE A 85 8.21 3.61 -1.46
C ILE A 85 7.33 4.27 -2.53
N VAL A 86 6.12 3.75 -2.79
CA VAL A 86 5.16 4.29 -3.78
C VAL A 86 4.81 5.77 -3.61
N SER A 87 4.92 6.31 -2.39
CA SER A 87 4.71 7.74 -2.09
C SER A 87 6.01 8.55 -2.03
N GLY A 88 7.16 7.90 -2.25
CA GLY A 88 8.49 8.47 -2.16
C GLY A 88 8.91 9.25 -3.41
N CYS A 89 9.76 10.25 -3.22
CA CYS A 89 10.31 11.10 -4.27
C CYS A 89 11.81 11.33 -4.05
N THR A 90 12.55 11.43 -5.14
CA THR A 90 13.93 11.88 -5.13
C THR A 90 13.98 13.42 -5.06
N GLU A 91 15.18 13.99 -5.08
CA GLU A 91 15.35 15.45 -5.09
C GLU A 91 14.73 16.09 -6.35
N PRO A 92 14.23 17.33 -6.26
CA PRO A 92 13.70 18.04 -7.42
C PRO A 92 14.67 18.04 -8.60
N ASP A 93 14.10 18.02 -9.81
CA ASP A 93 14.82 18.00 -11.10
C ASP A 93 15.65 16.71 -11.36
N ARG A 94 15.50 15.67 -10.53
CA ARG A 94 16.08 14.33 -10.77
C ARG A 94 14.96 13.32 -11.05
N ARG A 95 15.29 12.22 -11.74
CA ARG A 95 14.32 11.14 -11.99
C ARG A 95 14.41 10.07 -10.91
N TYR A 96 13.26 9.64 -10.41
CA TYR A 96 13.18 8.64 -9.33
C TYR A 96 13.92 7.33 -9.67
N GLY A 97 13.78 6.86 -10.91
CA GLY A 97 14.36 5.59 -11.36
C GLY A 97 15.89 5.53 -11.33
N ASP A 98 16.56 6.68 -11.34
CA ASP A 98 18.01 6.76 -11.28
C ASP A 98 18.52 6.57 -9.85
N TYR A 99 17.69 6.87 -8.85
CA TYR A 99 18.06 6.95 -7.44
C TYR A 99 17.30 5.98 -6.51
N ALA A 100 16.38 5.17 -7.04
CA ALA A 100 15.62 4.19 -6.28
C ALA A 100 15.29 2.93 -7.10
N ALA A 101 15.01 1.82 -6.41
CA ALA A 101 14.69 0.54 -7.04
C ALA A 101 13.19 0.42 -7.37
N CYS A 102 12.81 0.70 -8.62
CA CYS A 102 11.42 0.52 -9.07
C CYS A 102 10.89 -0.91 -8.90
N ALA A 103 11.76 -1.92 -8.97
CA ALA A 103 11.37 -3.31 -8.73
C ALA A 103 10.76 -3.51 -7.34
N ASP A 104 11.30 -2.85 -6.32
CA ASP A 104 10.82 -2.93 -4.94
C ASP A 104 9.52 -2.15 -4.78
N VAL A 105 9.41 -0.96 -5.37
CA VAL A 105 8.17 -0.17 -5.39
C VAL A 105 7.02 -0.96 -6.03
N LEU A 106 7.29 -1.70 -7.10
CA LEU A 106 6.30 -2.54 -7.79
C LEU A 106 5.82 -3.73 -6.94
N THR A 107 6.49 -4.07 -5.83
CA THR A 107 5.96 -5.04 -4.85
C THR A 107 4.95 -4.43 -3.90
N GLN A 108 4.95 -3.10 -3.73
CA GLN A 108 4.15 -2.41 -2.74
C GLN A 108 2.71 -2.14 -3.19
N ARG A 109 2.45 -2.37 -4.48
CA ARG A 109 1.16 -2.26 -5.14
C ARG A 109 1.05 -3.33 -6.21
N PRO A 110 -0.13 -3.92 -6.40
CA PRO A 110 -0.40 -4.68 -7.61
C PRO A 110 -0.15 -3.79 -8.84
N TYR A 111 0.83 -4.15 -9.65
CA TYR A 111 1.09 -3.54 -10.95
C TYR A 111 0.59 -4.46 -12.05
N GLY A 112 -0.03 -3.86 -13.06
CA GLY A 112 -0.39 -4.51 -14.31
C GLY A 112 -0.40 -3.48 -15.41
N VAL A 113 0.00 -3.88 -16.62
CA VAL A 113 -0.06 -3.01 -17.80
C VAL A 113 -1.52 -2.73 -18.11
N VAL A 114 -1.90 -1.46 -18.05
CA VAL A 114 -3.21 -0.96 -18.44
C VAL A 114 -2.99 0.08 -19.51
N ALA A 115 -3.56 -0.13 -20.69
CA ALA A 115 -3.39 0.81 -21.79
C ALA A 115 -3.86 2.21 -21.37
N ALA A 116 -2.98 3.19 -21.57
CA ALA A 116 -3.30 4.59 -21.40
C ALA A 116 -4.20 5.07 -22.55
N PRO A 117 -5.19 5.95 -22.29
CA PRO A 117 -5.87 6.72 -23.33
C PRO A 117 -4.86 7.41 -24.25
N ALA A 118 -5.19 7.54 -25.53
CA ALA A 118 -4.39 8.32 -26.44
C ALA A 118 -4.53 9.83 -26.11
N PRO A 119 -3.43 10.61 -26.18
CA PRO A 119 -3.51 12.05 -26.04
C PRO A 119 -4.29 12.68 -27.22
N ALA A 120 -4.69 13.94 -27.08
CA ALA A 120 -5.25 14.68 -28.20
C ALA A 120 -4.27 14.81 -29.38
N GLY A 121 -4.80 15.08 -30.57
CA GLY A 121 -4.03 15.16 -31.81
C GLY A 121 -3.14 16.41 -31.92
N ASP A 122 -2.32 16.44 -32.97
CA ASP A 122 -1.34 17.50 -33.24
C ASP A 122 -1.96 18.90 -33.50
N ASP A 123 -3.28 18.97 -33.70
CA ASP A 123 -4.06 20.19 -33.87
C ASP A 123 -4.61 20.77 -32.57
N ASP A 124 -4.32 20.16 -31.42
CA ASP A 124 -4.75 20.67 -30.11
C ASP A 124 -4.14 22.06 -29.82
N PRO A 125 -4.96 23.08 -29.50
CA PRO A 125 -4.49 24.45 -29.30
C PRO A 125 -3.50 24.60 -28.15
N ARG A 126 -3.48 23.68 -27.17
CA ARG A 126 -2.50 23.72 -26.05
C ARG A 126 -1.07 23.53 -26.52
N LEU A 127 -0.87 22.87 -27.68
CA LEU A 127 0.45 22.74 -28.29
C LEU A 127 1.02 24.09 -28.77
N GLN A 128 0.19 25.13 -28.85
CA GLN A 128 0.60 26.50 -29.17
C GLN A 128 0.63 27.43 -27.93
N ASP A 129 0.24 26.92 -26.76
CA ASP A 129 0.24 27.67 -25.51
C ASP A 129 1.53 27.37 -24.73
N ALA A 130 2.52 28.24 -24.89
CA ALA A 130 3.82 28.09 -24.24
C ALA A 130 3.73 28.12 -22.70
N ALA A 131 2.75 28.83 -22.13
CA ALA A 131 2.59 28.90 -20.67
C ALA A 131 2.00 27.59 -20.14
N TRP A 132 0.99 27.04 -20.83
CA TRP A 132 0.43 25.74 -20.48
C TRP A 132 1.47 24.62 -20.63
N LEU A 133 2.26 24.62 -21.71
CA LEU A 133 3.31 23.61 -21.93
C LEU A 133 4.37 23.65 -20.83
N ALA A 134 4.83 24.85 -20.44
CA ALA A 134 5.79 24.99 -19.34
C ALA A 134 5.23 24.46 -18.00
N GLU A 135 3.92 24.63 -17.77
CA GLU A 135 3.27 24.10 -16.57
C GLU A 135 3.09 22.57 -16.64
N SER A 136 2.70 22.03 -17.79
CA SER A 136 2.60 20.59 -18.04
C SER A 136 3.95 19.90 -17.88
N ASP A 137 5.03 20.52 -18.36
CA ASP A 137 6.41 20.02 -18.20
C ASP A 137 6.85 20.06 -16.72
N TRP A 138 6.47 21.10 -15.98
CA TRP A 138 6.73 21.15 -14.54
C TRP A 138 5.97 20.04 -13.80
N VAL A 139 4.68 19.82 -14.08
CA VAL A 139 3.91 18.72 -13.47
C VAL A 139 4.49 17.36 -13.83
N LYS A 140 4.94 17.19 -15.08
CA LYS A 140 5.65 15.98 -15.51
C LYS A 140 6.92 15.76 -14.70
N ALA A 141 7.73 16.79 -14.50
CA ALA A 141 8.95 16.69 -13.69
C ALA A 141 8.65 16.29 -12.24
N GLN A 142 7.57 16.80 -11.64
CA GLN A 142 7.12 16.37 -10.30
C GLN A 142 6.76 14.87 -10.30
N ALA A 143 5.99 14.41 -11.29
CA ALA A 143 5.60 13.01 -11.40
C ALA A 143 6.82 12.07 -11.58
N GLU A 144 7.78 12.46 -12.42
CA GLU A 144 8.98 11.65 -12.72
C GLU A 144 10.04 11.71 -11.60
N SER A 145 10.01 12.74 -10.75
CA SER A 145 10.81 12.79 -9.51
C SER A 145 10.30 11.81 -8.46
N CYS A 146 9.10 11.25 -8.63
CA CYS A 146 8.46 10.37 -7.67
C CYS A 146 8.29 8.94 -8.19
N ALA A 147 8.00 8.03 -7.27
CA ALA A 147 7.74 6.63 -7.55
C ALA A 147 6.57 6.39 -8.54
N CYS A 148 5.77 7.42 -8.86
CA CYS A 148 4.82 7.40 -9.96
C CYS A 148 5.47 6.94 -11.27
N GLY A 149 6.71 7.36 -11.56
CA GLY A 149 7.44 6.94 -12.75
C GLY A 149 7.67 5.43 -12.84
N CYS A 150 7.73 4.72 -11.72
CA CYS A 150 7.88 3.26 -11.70
C CYS A 150 6.64 2.52 -12.25
N CYS A 151 5.49 3.18 -12.37
CA CYS A 151 4.24 2.63 -12.90
C CYS A 151 3.72 3.38 -14.15
N HIS A 152 4.10 4.65 -14.32
CA HIS A 152 3.47 5.58 -15.27
C HIS A 152 4.45 6.22 -16.25
N THR A 153 5.62 5.61 -16.45
CA THR A 153 6.61 6.05 -17.44
C THR A 153 7.07 4.83 -18.22
N THR A 154 6.79 4.78 -19.52
CA THR A 154 7.04 3.58 -20.34
C THR A 154 8.51 3.14 -20.33
N SER A 155 9.47 4.06 -20.36
CA SER A 155 10.90 3.74 -20.31
C SER A 155 11.37 3.16 -18.97
N MET A 156 10.63 3.37 -17.88
CA MET A 156 10.96 2.91 -16.53
C MET A 156 10.17 1.66 -16.12
N THR A 157 9.10 1.32 -16.84
CA THR A 157 8.14 0.28 -16.47
C THR A 157 8.32 -0.99 -17.29
N ARG A 158 8.40 -2.14 -16.61
CA ARG A 158 8.50 -3.43 -17.31
C ARG A 158 7.17 -3.81 -17.96
N GLY A 159 7.09 -3.65 -19.27
CA GLY A 159 5.92 -4.05 -20.07
C GLY A 159 4.99 -2.89 -20.45
N GLY A 160 5.28 -1.66 -20.01
CA GLY A 160 4.57 -0.45 -20.38
C GLY A 160 3.89 0.25 -19.20
N ALA A 161 3.52 1.51 -19.39
CA ALA A 161 2.85 2.29 -18.36
C ALA A 161 1.47 1.70 -17.98
N SER A 162 1.01 2.00 -16.76
CA SER A 162 -0.28 1.55 -16.22
C SER A 162 -1.26 2.72 -16.15
N GLY A 163 -2.23 2.78 -17.05
CA GLY A 163 -3.40 3.67 -16.99
C GLY A 163 -3.14 5.09 -17.48
N TRP A 164 -1.92 5.62 -17.33
CA TRP A 164 -1.45 6.89 -17.89
C TRP A 164 0.08 6.85 -18.04
N ASP A 165 0.64 7.69 -18.91
CA ASP A 165 2.05 7.64 -19.29
C ASP A 165 2.66 9.04 -19.46
N THR A 166 3.70 9.37 -18.68
CA THR A 166 4.43 10.65 -18.80
C THR A 166 5.18 10.80 -20.13
N GLU A 167 5.39 9.71 -20.86
CA GLU A 167 6.10 9.69 -22.14
C GLU A 167 5.18 9.78 -23.35
N ALA A 168 3.87 9.95 -23.15
CA ALA A 168 2.88 10.11 -24.22
C ALA A 168 2.93 11.49 -24.94
N GLY A 169 4.09 12.14 -24.96
CA GLY A 169 4.30 13.45 -25.58
C GLY A 169 3.90 14.65 -24.71
N PRO A 170 3.83 15.86 -25.30
CA PRO A 170 3.58 17.10 -24.55
C PRO A 170 2.18 17.18 -23.91
N LEU A 171 1.22 16.40 -24.42
CA LEU A 171 -0.14 16.31 -23.89
C LEU A 171 -0.34 15.05 -23.03
N TRP A 172 0.72 14.54 -22.40
CA TRP A 172 0.68 13.33 -21.56
C TRP A 172 -0.45 13.37 -20.52
N ILE A 173 -0.82 14.54 -20.01
CA ILE A 173 -1.90 14.69 -19.02
C ILE A 173 -3.25 14.20 -19.55
N ASP A 174 -3.49 14.22 -20.86
CA ASP A 174 -4.70 13.65 -21.49
C ASP A 174 -4.79 12.14 -21.29
N THR A 175 -3.67 11.47 -21.07
CA THR A 175 -3.65 10.04 -20.77
C THR A 175 -4.13 9.74 -19.35
N VAL A 176 -4.16 10.72 -18.44
CA VAL A 176 -4.70 10.52 -17.10
C VAL A 176 -6.22 10.36 -17.21
N PRO A 177 -6.84 9.26 -16.74
CA PRO A 177 -8.30 9.12 -16.74
C PRO A 177 -8.94 10.11 -15.77
N ASP A 178 -10.21 10.46 -15.98
CA ASP A 178 -10.90 11.50 -15.19
C ASP A 178 -10.90 11.22 -13.67
N SER A 179 -11.08 9.95 -13.28
CA SER A 179 -10.97 9.55 -11.87
C SER A 179 -9.54 9.72 -11.34
N GLY A 180 -8.53 9.43 -12.16
CA GLY A 180 -7.13 9.68 -11.86
C GLY A 180 -6.88 11.18 -11.69
N LEU A 181 -7.42 12.02 -12.56
CA LEU A 181 -7.28 13.47 -12.46
C LEU A 181 -7.92 14.02 -11.17
N ALA A 182 -9.10 13.52 -10.80
CA ALA A 182 -9.74 13.85 -9.53
C ALA A 182 -8.86 13.44 -8.32
N MET A 183 -8.26 12.25 -8.35
CA MET A 183 -7.32 11.81 -7.32
C MET A 183 -6.08 12.71 -7.24
N LEU A 184 -5.42 12.96 -8.37
CA LEU A 184 -4.18 13.73 -8.41
C LEU A 184 -4.42 15.18 -7.96
N ALA A 185 -5.59 15.75 -8.29
CA ALA A 185 -5.99 17.10 -7.86
C ALA A 185 -6.39 17.20 -6.37
N GLY A 186 -6.55 16.07 -5.67
CA GLY A 186 -7.02 16.06 -4.29
C GLY A 186 -8.54 16.18 -4.14
N LEU A 187 -9.30 15.94 -5.21
CA LEU A 187 -10.76 15.93 -5.17
C LEU A 187 -11.33 14.56 -4.77
N ALA A 188 -10.58 13.48 -4.98
CA ALA A 188 -10.94 12.13 -4.58
C ALA A 188 -9.95 11.60 -3.51
N PRO A 189 -10.43 10.98 -2.41
CA PRO A 189 -9.58 10.50 -1.34
C PRO A 189 -8.56 9.46 -1.81
N SER A 190 -7.31 9.55 -1.37
CA SER A 190 -6.24 8.59 -1.71
C SER A 190 -5.26 8.32 -0.57
N GLU A 191 -5.67 8.63 0.66
CA GLU A 191 -4.88 8.53 1.89
C GLU A 191 -4.51 7.07 2.18
N SER A 192 -5.32 6.11 1.71
CA SER A 192 -5.07 4.67 1.87
C SER A 192 -3.76 4.19 1.22
N PHE A 193 -3.08 5.04 0.45
CA PHE A 193 -1.77 4.75 -0.13
C PHE A 193 -0.59 5.20 0.76
N GLY A 194 -0.87 5.83 1.90
CA GLY A 194 0.15 6.38 2.77
C GLY A 194 0.84 7.61 2.18
N ALA A 195 1.69 8.22 3.00
CA ALA A 195 2.51 9.37 2.65
C ALA A 195 3.80 9.36 3.46
N VAL A 196 4.91 9.72 2.81
CA VAL A 196 6.14 10.11 3.49
C VAL A 196 5.99 11.58 3.91
N ASP A 197 6.46 11.95 5.09
CA ASP A 197 6.52 13.35 5.50
C ASP A 197 7.33 14.18 4.49
N ALA A 198 6.89 15.39 4.17
CA ALA A 198 7.50 16.21 3.13
C ALA A 198 8.99 16.49 3.38
N LEU A 199 9.42 16.68 4.63
CA LEU A 199 10.83 16.91 4.95
C LEU A 199 11.68 15.65 4.73
N ALA A 200 11.12 14.48 5.01
CA ALA A 200 11.75 13.19 4.72
C ALA A 200 11.64 12.78 3.24
N ASN A 201 10.84 13.52 2.46
CA ASN A 201 10.52 13.23 1.06
C ASN A 201 11.04 14.31 0.11
N ASN A 202 12.19 14.92 0.43
CA ASN A 202 12.85 15.92 -0.41
C ASN A 202 11.96 17.15 -0.75
N GLY A 203 11.04 17.50 0.15
CA GLY A 203 10.10 18.61 -0.01
C GLY A 203 8.79 18.25 -0.71
N PHE A 204 8.61 17.01 -1.17
CA PHE A 204 7.39 16.57 -1.85
C PHE A 204 6.29 16.16 -0.88
N ASP A 205 5.13 16.81 -0.98
CA ASP A 205 3.93 16.54 -0.19
C ASP A 205 2.84 15.84 -1.03
N ARG A 206 2.24 14.78 -0.46
CA ARG A 206 1.14 13.97 -1.03
C ARG A 206 -0.14 14.02 -0.17
N HIS A 207 -0.16 14.76 0.94
CA HIS A 207 -1.31 14.74 1.86
C HIS A 207 -2.55 15.42 1.27
N VAL A 208 -2.36 16.34 0.31
CA VAL A 208 -3.44 17.06 -0.36
C VAL A 208 -3.67 16.53 -1.76
N THR A 209 -2.61 16.36 -2.56
CA THR A 209 -2.68 15.90 -3.95
C THR A 209 -2.30 14.42 -4.03
N GLY A 210 -3.02 13.65 -4.86
CA GLY A 210 -2.65 12.25 -5.11
C GLY A 210 -1.28 12.09 -5.79
N MET A 211 -0.79 13.14 -6.46
CA MET A 211 0.58 13.26 -6.95
C MET A 211 1.41 14.01 -5.90
N PRO A 212 2.53 13.44 -5.39
CA PRO A 212 3.42 14.22 -4.55
C PRO A 212 3.99 15.42 -5.32
N THR A 213 4.15 16.57 -4.65
CA THR A 213 4.63 17.81 -5.27
C THR A 213 5.36 18.70 -4.26
N THR A 214 6.33 19.48 -4.72
CA THR A 214 6.96 20.52 -3.89
C THR A 214 6.13 21.79 -3.77
N ASP A 215 5.08 21.93 -4.58
CA ASP A 215 4.15 23.07 -4.56
C ASP A 215 2.72 22.57 -4.76
N VAL A 216 2.00 22.42 -3.65
CA VAL A 216 0.63 21.89 -3.61
C VAL A 216 -0.34 22.80 -4.33
N GLU A 217 -0.28 24.12 -4.09
CA GLU A 217 -1.21 25.07 -4.67
C GLU A 217 -1.05 25.17 -6.19
N ARG A 218 0.19 25.16 -6.68
CA ARG A 218 0.50 25.18 -8.11
C ARG A 218 0.01 23.90 -8.80
N MET A 219 0.32 22.74 -8.23
CA MET A 219 -0.14 21.44 -8.73
C MET A 219 -1.67 21.36 -8.81
N GLN A 220 -2.37 21.75 -7.74
CA GLN A 220 -3.83 21.76 -7.73
C GLN A 220 -4.39 22.70 -8.80
N ARG A 221 -3.82 23.90 -8.96
CA ARG A 221 -4.29 24.87 -9.96
C ARG A 221 -4.23 24.30 -11.37
N PHE A 222 -3.14 23.63 -11.74
CA PHE A 222 -3.02 22.98 -13.04
C PHE A 222 -4.04 21.85 -13.20
N LEU A 223 -4.09 20.91 -12.25
CA LEU A 223 -4.94 19.73 -12.35
C LEU A 223 -6.44 20.06 -12.30
N LEU A 224 -6.84 21.04 -11.50
CA LEU A 224 -8.22 21.56 -11.48
C LEU A 224 -8.56 22.30 -12.78
N GLY A 225 -7.59 22.99 -13.38
CA GLY A 225 -7.72 23.57 -14.71
C GLY A 225 -8.01 22.51 -15.77
N GLU A 226 -7.23 21.43 -15.79
CA GLU A 226 -7.47 20.30 -16.70
C GLU A 226 -8.81 19.60 -16.41
N HIS A 227 -9.18 19.46 -15.14
CA HIS A 227 -10.48 18.89 -14.75
C HIS A 227 -11.64 19.72 -15.30
N ALA A 228 -11.58 21.04 -15.14
CA ALA A 228 -12.58 21.96 -15.69
C ALA A 228 -12.57 22.00 -17.22
N ARG A 229 -11.40 21.92 -17.86
CA ARG A 229 -11.27 21.87 -19.33
C ARG A 229 -11.98 20.66 -19.93
N ARG A 230 -11.97 19.52 -19.24
CA ARG A 230 -12.71 18.31 -19.61
C ARG A 230 -14.21 18.39 -19.35
N GLY A 231 -14.70 19.51 -18.79
CA GLY A 231 -16.11 19.69 -18.44
C GLY A 231 -16.53 18.95 -17.17
N LEU A 232 -15.58 18.48 -16.37
CA LEU A 232 -15.84 17.74 -15.13
C LEU A 232 -16.14 18.71 -13.99
N THR A 233 -17.10 18.35 -13.15
CA THR A 233 -17.58 19.16 -12.03
C THR A 233 -17.11 18.60 -10.68
N ALA A 234 -17.23 19.40 -9.62
CA ALA A 234 -17.01 18.92 -8.25
C ALA A 234 -17.94 17.74 -7.88
N GLU A 235 -19.15 17.68 -8.46
CA GLU A 235 -20.06 16.55 -8.27
C GLU A 235 -19.53 15.27 -8.93
N ASP A 236 -18.93 15.39 -10.11
CA ASP A 236 -18.31 14.24 -10.79
C ASP A 236 -17.14 13.68 -9.96
N ALA A 237 -16.31 14.57 -9.41
CA ALA A 237 -15.21 14.16 -8.54
C ALA A 237 -15.71 13.51 -7.23
N ALA A 238 -16.79 14.02 -6.63
CA ALA A 238 -17.38 13.44 -5.42
C ALA A 238 -17.97 12.03 -5.63
N ARG A 239 -18.26 11.63 -6.86
CA ARG A 239 -18.71 10.27 -7.20
C ARG A 239 -17.55 9.30 -7.38
N VAL A 240 -16.31 9.78 -7.44
CA VAL A 240 -15.13 8.91 -7.54
C VAL A 240 -14.93 8.23 -6.19
N PRO A 241 -14.97 6.88 -6.13
CA PRO A 241 -14.76 6.18 -4.87
C PRO A 241 -13.34 6.42 -4.34
N PRO A 242 -13.13 6.35 -3.02
CA PRO A 242 -11.79 6.44 -2.45
C PRO A 242 -10.82 5.44 -3.09
N PHE A 243 -9.64 5.95 -3.43
CA PHE A 243 -8.56 5.14 -3.95
C PHE A 243 -7.93 4.30 -2.83
N GLY A 244 -7.49 3.09 -3.19
CA GLY A 244 -6.99 2.10 -2.22
C GLY A 244 -7.46 0.69 -2.52
N GLY A 245 -8.65 0.55 -3.11
CA GLY A 245 -9.25 -0.77 -3.33
C GLY A 245 -9.26 -1.57 -2.01
N PRO A 246 -8.66 -2.77 -1.96
CA PRO A 246 -8.49 -3.53 -0.73
C PRO A 246 -7.88 -2.74 0.42
N LEU A 247 -6.88 -1.88 0.18
CA LEU A 247 -6.22 -1.09 1.23
C LEU A 247 -7.20 -0.14 1.93
N HIS A 248 -8.10 0.48 1.16
CA HIS A 248 -9.14 1.34 1.73
C HIS A 248 -10.16 0.51 2.53
N LEU A 249 -10.59 -0.63 1.99
CA LEU A 249 -11.52 -1.53 2.68
C LEU A 249 -10.94 -2.10 3.97
N GLN A 250 -9.62 -2.34 4.03
CA GLN A 250 -8.94 -2.76 5.25
C GLN A 250 -9.03 -1.71 6.35
N ARG A 251 -8.87 -0.43 5.99
CA ARG A 251 -8.96 0.68 6.96
C ARG A 251 -10.36 0.82 7.56
N LEU A 252 -11.40 0.56 6.77
CA LEU A 252 -12.80 0.65 7.19
C LEU A 252 -13.33 -0.62 7.88
N TYR A 253 -12.51 -1.65 8.07
CA TYR A 253 -12.98 -2.90 8.63
C TYR A 253 -13.32 -2.76 10.12
N GLU A 254 -14.53 -3.15 10.50
CA GLU A 254 -14.95 -3.20 11.90
C GLU A 254 -14.70 -4.61 12.47
N PRO A 255 -13.84 -4.78 13.48
CA PRO A 255 -13.54 -6.09 14.01
C PRO A 255 -14.69 -6.67 14.82
N THR A 256 -14.92 -7.96 14.65
CA THR A 256 -15.87 -8.74 15.46
C THR A 256 -15.12 -9.59 16.47
N ALA A 257 -15.84 -10.24 17.39
CA ALA A 257 -15.23 -11.21 18.30
C ALA A 257 -14.49 -12.31 17.54
N CYS A 258 -13.34 -12.73 18.08
CA CYS A 258 -12.59 -13.87 17.58
C CYS A 258 -13.39 -15.17 17.77
N VAL A 259 -13.11 -16.15 16.92
CA VAL A 259 -13.54 -17.53 17.17
C VAL A 259 -12.82 -18.07 18.40
N GLU A 260 -13.43 -19.02 19.11
CA GLU A 260 -12.85 -19.64 20.29
C GLU A 260 -11.44 -20.18 20.00
N GLY A 261 -10.50 -19.89 20.90
CA GLY A 261 -9.09 -20.27 20.77
C GLY A 261 -8.22 -19.37 19.90
N VAL A 262 -8.77 -18.33 19.24
CA VAL A 262 -8.00 -17.30 18.53
C VAL A 262 -7.80 -16.08 19.42
N GLY A 263 -6.58 -15.54 19.45
CA GLY A 263 -6.15 -14.53 20.42
C GLY A 263 -4.95 -15.02 21.23
N VAL A 264 -4.66 -14.33 22.32
CA VAL A 264 -3.68 -14.79 23.32
C VAL A 264 -4.42 -15.62 24.37
N GLY A 265 -4.07 -16.90 24.48
CA GLY A 265 -4.63 -17.83 25.46
C GLY A 265 -4.12 -17.59 26.88
N PRO A 266 -4.71 -18.28 27.88
CA PRO A 266 -4.29 -18.19 29.28
C PRO A 266 -2.79 -18.48 29.50
N ASP A 267 -2.27 -19.47 28.79
CA ASP A 267 -0.86 -19.86 28.83
C ASP A 267 0.10 -18.88 28.12
N GLY A 268 -0.43 -17.77 27.57
CA GLY A 268 0.32 -16.79 26.81
C GLY A 268 0.54 -17.16 25.35
N THR A 269 0.01 -18.30 24.88
CA THR A 269 0.15 -18.75 23.49
C THR A 269 -0.71 -17.88 22.56
N LEU A 270 -0.11 -17.35 21.50
CA LEU A 270 -0.77 -16.54 20.49
C LEU A 270 -1.21 -17.41 19.29
N ILE A 271 -2.52 -17.45 19.05
CA ILE A 271 -3.14 -18.25 18.00
C ILE A 271 -3.92 -17.38 17.02
N TRP A 272 -3.78 -17.69 15.72
CA TRP A 272 -4.62 -17.14 14.64
C TRP A 272 -4.91 -18.22 13.60
N THR A 273 -5.84 -17.93 12.68
CA THR A 273 -6.21 -18.89 11.62
C THR A 273 -6.06 -18.26 10.23
N GLY A 274 -5.65 -19.07 9.24
CA GLY A 274 -5.53 -18.64 7.83
C GLY A 274 -4.12 -18.62 7.26
N GLY A 275 -3.15 -19.18 7.99
CA GLY A 275 -1.81 -19.54 7.51
C GLY A 275 -0.71 -18.58 7.98
N ALA A 276 0.40 -18.62 7.24
CA ALA A 276 1.62 -17.88 7.60
C ALA A 276 1.44 -16.37 7.58
N ALA A 277 1.87 -15.70 8.65
CA ALA A 277 1.78 -14.25 8.81
C ALA A 277 3.12 -13.57 8.51
N ARG A 278 3.09 -12.39 7.93
CA ARG A 278 4.28 -11.53 7.81
C ARG A 278 4.29 -10.38 8.80
N TYR A 279 3.11 -10.02 9.31
CA TYR A 279 2.93 -9.01 10.33
C TYR A 279 1.91 -9.50 11.33
N VAL A 280 2.25 -9.40 12.61
CA VAL A 280 1.38 -9.79 13.73
C VAL A 280 1.30 -8.60 14.67
N TYR A 281 0.08 -8.11 14.87
CA TYR A 281 -0.22 -6.99 15.73
C TYR A 281 -1.11 -7.44 16.89
N VAL A 282 -0.81 -6.95 18.08
CA VAL A 282 -1.75 -6.87 19.20
C VAL A 282 -1.96 -5.40 19.52
N LEU A 283 -3.20 -4.97 19.46
CA LEU A 283 -3.63 -3.57 19.58
C LEU A 283 -4.65 -3.45 20.71
N GLU A 284 -4.87 -2.24 21.22
CA GLU A 284 -6.07 -1.97 22.03
C GLU A 284 -7.35 -2.23 21.21
N ALA A 285 -8.46 -2.57 21.89
CA ALA A 285 -9.72 -2.92 21.21
C ALA A 285 -10.27 -1.83 20.28
N ASP A 286 -9.98 -0.56 20.57
CA ASP A 286 -10.45 0.60 19.82
C ASP A 286 -9.36 1.27 18.96
N ALA A 287 -8.25 0.56 18.71
CA ALA A 287 -7.21 1.02 17.81
C ALA A 287 -7.68 1.05 16.34
N GLU A 288 -7.10 1.95 15.55
CA GLU A 288 -7.31 1.93 14.10
C GLU A 288 -6.70 0.68 13.46
N ASN A 289 -7.21 0.31 12.29
CA ASN A 289 -6.66 -0.79 11.51
C ASN A 289 -5.28 -0.41 10.94
N PRO A 290 -4.26 -1.28 11.06
CA PRO A 290 -3.00 -1.12 10.33
C PRO A 290 -3.22 -0.96 8.82
N GLY A 291 -2.52 0.01 8.23
CA GLY A 291 -2.58 0.39 6.83
C GLY A 291 -1.24 0.26 6.09
N VAL A 292 -1.03 1.13 5.10
CA VAL A 292 0.20 1.14 4.28
C VAL A 292 1.28 1.98 4.96
N PRO A 293 2.55 1.53 4.97
CA PRO A 293 3.64 2.33 5.50
C PRO A 293 3.90 3.62 4.67
N PRO A 294 4.66 4.60 5.20
CA PRO A 294 5.30 4.57 6.52
C PRO A 294 4.43 5.16 7.64
N ASN A 295 3.27 5.73 7.33
CA ASN A 295 2.50 6.53 8.28
C ASN A 295 1.20 5.88 8.76
N LEU A 296 0.72 4.82 8.12
CA LEU A 296 -0.52 4.13 8.52
C LEU A 296 -0.29 2.71 9.02
N ASP A 297 0.90 2.13 8.86
CA ASP A 297 1.17 0.73 9.18
C ASP A 297 1.34 0.46 10.69
N VAL A 298 1.61 1.49 11.48
CA VAL A 298 1.69 1.44 12.95
C VAL A 298 0.69 2.43 13.54
N PRO A 299 -0.59 2.04 13.70
CA PRO A 299 -1.59 2.93 14.27
C PRO A 299 -1.27 3.23 15.74
N GLU A 300 -1.78 4.37 16.22
CA GLU A 300 -1.82 4.64 17.65
C GLU A 300 -2.46 3.46 18.39
N LYS A 301 -2.04 3.22 19.64
CA LYS A 301 -2.51 2.09 20.47
C LYS A 301 -2.09 0.69 19.96
N THR A 302 -1.10 0.61 19.08
CA THR A 302 -0.34 -0.64 18.88
C THR A 302 0.43 -0.98 20.14
N ARG A 303 0.12 -2.12 20.77
CA ARG A 303 0.88 -2.61 21.94
C ARG A 303 2.09 -3.41 21.52
N TRP A 304 1.90 -4.26 20.52
CA TRP A 304 2.93 -5.15 20.06
C TRP A 304 2.82 -5.37 18.56
N LEU A 305 3.97 -5.29 17.87
CA LEU A 305 4.10 -5.56 16.44
C LEU A 305 5.41 -6.29 16.18
N ILE A 306 5.32 -7.45 15.56
CA ILE A 306 6.45 -8.13 14.92
C ILE A 306 6.21 -8.28 13.43
N ASP A 307 7.28 -8.23 12.66
CA ASP A 307 7.27 -8.53 11.24
C ASP A 307 8.50 -9.34 10.79
N VAL A 308 8.47 -9.81 9.55
CA VAL A 308 9.59 -10.54 8.91
C VAL A 308 10.04 -9.84 7.63
N PRO A 309 11.36 -9.84 7.30
CA PRO A 309 11.91 -9.30 6.05
C PRO A 309 11.33 -9.98 4.81
N SER A 310 11.15 -9.25 3.70
CA SER A 310 10.40 -9.71 2.50
C SER A 310 10.88 -11.04 1.89
N ASP A 311 12.13 -11.40 2.09
CA ASP A 311 12.77 -12.64 1.64
C ASP A 311 12.71 -13.79 2.67
N ALA A 312 12.26 -13.52 3.90
CA ALA A 312 12.08 -14.51 4.95
C ALA A 312 10.72 -15.21 4.88
N ARG A 313 10.69 -16.44 5.40
CA ARG A 313 9.47 -17.24 5.58
C ARG A 313 8.53 -16.53 6.56
N GLY A 314 7.23 -16.64 6.31
CA GLY A 314 6.23 -16.11 7.24
C GLY A 314 6.24 -16.84 8.59
N LEU A 315 5.68 -16.20 9.60
CA LEU A 315 5.49 -16.70 10.95
C LEU A 315 4.35 -17.73 11.02
N ALA A 316 4.55 -18.77 11.81
CA ALA A 316 3.51 -19.71 12.23
C ALA A 316 2.84 -19.19 13.52
N CYS A 317 1.59 -19.59 13.77
CA CYS A 317 0.99 -19.36 15.09
C CYS A 317 1.50 -20.34 16.14
N GLY A 318 1.07 -20.16 17.39
CA GLY A 318 1.48 -21.01 18.51
C GLY A 318 2.73 -20.52 19.23
N MET A 319 3.26 -19.37 18.85
CA MET A 319 4.34 -18.68 19.56
C MET A 319 3.81 -18.01 20.83
N ALA A 320 4.69 -17.72 21.79
CA ALA A 320 4.31 -16.95 22.96
C ALA A 320 4.12 -15.46 22.62
N TYR A 321 3.12 -14.82 23.22
CA TYR A 321 2.99 -13.36 23.12
C TYR A 321 4.24 -12.66 23.65
N GLY A 322 4.84 -11.79 22.83
CA GLY A 322 6.09 -11.10 23.13
C GLY A 322 7.36 -11.85 22.76
N GLU A 323 7.26 -13.07 22.22
CA GLU A 323 8.39 -13.77 21.62
C GLU A 323 8.74 -13.16 20.26
N VAL A 324 10.03 -13.06 19.94
CA VAL A 324 10.49 -12.67 18.60
C VAL A 324 11.20 -13.88 17.98
N PRO A 325 10.53 -14.64 17.10
CA PRO A 325 11.12 -15.81 16.46
C PRO A 325 12.34 -15.47 15.61
N GLU A 326 13.18 -16.47 15.32
CA GLU A 326 14.34 -16.30 14.45
C GLU A 326 13.93 -15.74 13.08
N GLY A 327 14.63 -14.71 12.61
CA GLY A 327 14.34 -14.03 11.35
C GLY A 327 13.22 -13.00 11.41
N ALA A 328 12.52 -12.86 12.55
CA ALA A 328 11.58 -11.77 12.80
C ALA A 328 12.26 -10.58 13.47
N ARG A 329 11.60 -9.43 13.44
CA ARG A 329 11.96 -8.26 14.25
C ARG A 329 10.72 -7.73 14.97
N GLN A 330 10.93 -7.21 16.17
CA GLN A 330 9.92 -6.42 16.85
C GLN A 330 10.04 -4.96 16.43
N ARG A 331 8.91 -4.37 16.04
CA ARG A 331 8.82 -2.95 15.69
C ARG A 331 8.13 -2.14 16.77
N VAL A 332 7.21 -2.75 17.51
CA VAL A 332 6.54 -2.11 18.65
C VAL A 332 6.53 -3.06 19.84
N PRO A 333 7.01 -2.61 21.01
CA PRO A 333 7.97 -1.49 21.16
C PRO A 333 9.31 -1.82 20.48
N ALA A 334 10.02 -0.84 19.91
CA ALA A 334 11.23 -1.13 19.13
C ALA A 334 12.39 -1.71 19.96
N ASP A 335 12.55 -1.24 21.20
CA ASP A 335 13.70 -1.57 22.07
C ASP A 335 13.27 -2.08 23.47
N ASP A 336 12.05 -2.60 23.61
CA ASP A 336 11.50 -3.06 24.88
C ASP A 336 10.81 -4.44 24.72
N VAL A 337 10.36 -5.05 25.81
CA VAL A 337 9.53 -6.25 25.77
C VAL A 337 8.09 -5.90 25.45
N ALA A 338 7.33 -6.86 24.91
CA ALA A 338 5.90 -6.66 24.69
C ALA A 338 5.18 -6.28 26.00
N PRO A 339 4.35 -5.22 26.02
CA PRO A 339 3.59 -4.85 27.21
C PRO A 339 2.67 -5.99 27.66
N ALA A 340 2.64 -6.24 28.98
CA ALA A 340 1.75 -7.26 29.53
C ALA A 340 0.28 -6.97 29.21
N LEU A 341 -0.48 -8.04 28.96
CA LEU A 341 -1.93 -7.98 28.79
C LEU A 341 -2.62 -8.06 30.16
N THR A 342 -3.74 -7.36 30.30
CA THR A 342 -4.52 -7.31 31.53
C THR A 342 -5.68 -8.31 31.45
N PRO A 343 -5.83 -9.22 32.43
CA PRO A 343 -6.97 -10.13 32.47
C PRO A 343 -8.31 -9.38 32.48
N GLY A 344 -9.25 -9.81 31.65
CA GLY A 344 -10.57 -9.21 31.47
C GLY A 344 -10.61 -8.04 30.48
N GLU A 345 -9.47 -7.56 29.98
CA GLU A 345 -9.44 -6.56 28.91
C GLU A 345 -9.59 -7.21 27.53
N THR A 346 -10.20 -6.45 26.61
CA THR A 346 -10.35 -6.83 25.21
C THR A 346 -9.25 -6.17 24.38
N TYR A 347 -8.67 -6.94 23.48
CA TYR A 347 -7.61 -6.52 22.56
C TYR A 347 -8.00 -6.85 21.13
N TYR A 348 -7.37 -6.16 20.18
CA TYR A 348 -7.56 -6.40 18.77
C TYR A 348 -6.35 -7.14 18.20
N LEU A 349 -6.57 -8.40 17.80
CA LEU A 349 -5.61 -9.19 17.06
C LEU A 349 -5.74 -8.88 15.56
N TYR A 350 -4.67 -8.35 14.97
CA TYR A 350 -4.60 -8.05 13.54
C TYR A 350 -3.39 -8.76 12.94
N VAL A 351 -3.63 -9.69 12.02
CA VAL A 351 -2.62 -10.56 11.43
C VAL A 351 -2.70 -10.45 9.92
N LEU A 352 -1.56 -10.19 9.30
CA LEU A 352 -1.45 -9.98 7.86
C LEU A 352 -0.57 -11.05 7.22
N ARG A 353 -1.02 -11.57 6.09
CA ARG A 353 -0.17 -12.34 5.17
C ARG A 353 0.84 -11.43 4.50
N ASP A 354 0.40 -10.24 4.14
CA ASP A 354 1.24 -9.16 3.66
C ASP A 354 0.49 -7.83 3.83
N VAL A 355 1.12 -6.69 3.53
CA VAL A 355 0.47 -5.37 3.60
C VAL A 355 -0.80 -5.37 2.74
N GLY A 356 -1.94 -5.08 3.36
CA GLY A 356 -3.26 -5.07 2.70
C GLY A 356 -3.91 -6.45 2.52
N LEU A 357 -3.27 -7.54 2.95
CA LEU A 357 -3.74 -8.92 2.80
C LEU A 357 -3.99 -9.57 4.19
N PRO A 358 -5.16 -9.37 4.79
CA PRO A 358 -5.44 -9.88 6.13
C PRO A 358 -5.61 -11.40 6.19
N ILE A 359 -5.24 -11.96 7.34
CA ILE A 359 -5.45 -13.35 7.73
C ILE A 359 -6.51 -13.42 8.83
N THR A 360 -6.27 -12.70 9.94
CA THR A 360 -7.14 -12.64 11.11
C THR A 360 -7.24 -11.19 11.55
N ARG A 361 -8.47 -10.74 11.85
CA ARG A 361 -8.76 -9.37 12.33
C ARG A 361 -9.96 -9.47 13.26
N CYS A 362 -9.74 -9.62 14.55
CA CYS A 362 -10.84 -9.84 15.50
C CYS A 362 -10.47 -9.41 16.93
N LEU A 363 -11.50 -9.22 17.76
CA LEU A 363 -11.39 -8.86 19.17
C LEU A 363 -11.35 -10.12 20.04
N PHE A 364 -10.37 -10.22 20.93
CA PHE A 364 -10.30 -11.27 21.94
C PHE A 364 -10.23 -10.67 23.34
N THR A 365 -10.80 -11.34 24.33
CA THR A 365 -10.64 -10.98 25.74
C THR A 365 -9.53 -11.83 26.33
N TYR A 366 -8.51 -11.19 26.93
CA TYR A 366 -7.43 -11.93 27.57
C TYR A 366 -7.88 -12.41 28.96
N GLU A 367 -7.81 -13.71 29.22
CA GLU A 367 -8.31 -14.28 30.48
C GLU A 367 -7.26 -14.30 31.60
N GLY A 368 -5.97 -14.11 31.26
CA GLY A 368 -4.86 -14.29 32.19
C GLY A 368 -4.44 -15.75 32.37
N PRO A 369 -3.27 -16.00 32.98
CA PRO A 369 -2.75 -17.34 33.24
C PRO A 369 -3.45 -18.13 34.35
#